data_AF-A0AAV9HU87-F1
#
_entry.id   AF-A0AAV9HU87-F1
#
_cell.length_a   1.000
_cell.length_b   1.000
_cell.length_c   1.000
_cell.angle_alpha   90.00
_cell.angle_beta   90.00
_cell.angle_gamma   90.00
#
_symmetry.space_group_name_H-M   'P 1'
#
loop_
_entity.id
_entity.type
_entity.pdbx_description
1 polymer ?
#
loop_
_entity_poly.entity_id
_entity_poly.type
_entity_poly.pdbx_seq_one_letter_code
_entity_poly.pdbx_strand_id
1 'polypeptide(L)'
;MALNPSRSAVCRALRQCSRLAPSTTKTTTSSSCSSSSPSSAARQMSTESPARTTENVAQTEHRPRWSYTPEKLKGPGFSINIVKDPKRTIWHVNEDPAKVDAMYNRLLGQNGDKMLPDEIKWLAITHKSFDYGRRGFNTRLAYFGRTILSFETTRNILVSPAPAEIPPMEDLREPFQHPALSNVDKLMTRQPMNIVTKEKLAKLAIDVGLAEVTRWKPKMPENLEGSGLTVVLNTSVLAILGAISLQHGAEVAQRVVRDKILRRLAQ
;
A
#
# COMPACT_ATOMS: atom_id res chain seq x y z
N MET A 1 -47.10 17.14 -25.16
CA MET A 1 -46.50 16.98 -26.51
C MET A 1 -45.18 16.23 -26.37
N ALA A 2 -45.07 15.17 -27.15
CA ALA A 2 -43.89 14.41 -27.61
C ALA A 2 -42.73 14.10 -26.63
N LEU A 3 -42.68 12.81 -26.28
CA LEU A 3 -41.54 12.08 -25.69
C LEU A 3 -40.43 11.88 -26.74
N ASN A 4 -39.17 11.91 -26.32
CA ASN A 4 -38.22 10.87 -26.75
C ASN A 4 -37.04 10.72 -25.76
N PRO A 5 -36.66 9.47 -25.41
CA PRO A 5 -35.57 9.15 -24.47
C PRO A 5 -34.29 8.78 -25.21
N SER A 6 -33.14 8.72 -24.52
CA SER A 6 -32.01 7.91 -24.97
C SER A 6 -31.11 7.45 -23.82
N ARG A 7 -30.72 6.19 -23.96
CA ARG A 7 -30.15 5.27 -22.99
C ARG A 7 -28.61 5.26 -23.02
N SER A 8 -28.05 4.87 -21.88
CA SER A 8 -26.78 4.15 -21.66
C SER A 8 -25.94 3.70 -22.87
N ALA A 9 -24.62 3.85 -22.78
CA ALA A 9 -23.69 2.84 -23.29
C ALA A 9 -22.37 2.81 -22.49
N VAL A 10 -21.97 1.58 -22.18
CA VAL A 10 -20.82 1.11 -21.42
C VAL A 10 -19.97 0.26 -22.37
N CYS A 11 -18.65 0.32 -22.21
CA CYS A 11 -17.64 -0.70 -22.55
C CYS A 11 -17.24 -1.05 -24.00
N ARG A 12 -15.91 -1.28 -24.06
CA ARG A 12 -15.17 -2.31 -24.81
C ARG A 12 -14.87 -2.05 -26.30
N ALA A 13 -13.60 -1.78 -26.57
CA ALA A 13 -12.93 -2.20 -27.79
C ALA A 13 -11.56 -2.79 -27.44
N LEU A 14 -11.51 -4.12 -27.32
CA LEU A 14 -10.30 -4.94 -27.48
C LEU A 14 -10.76 -6.24 -28.13
N ARG A 15 -10.41 -6.43 -29.40
CA ARG A 15 -10.22 -7.71 -30.13
C ARG A 15 -9.71 -7.36 -31.53
N GLN A 16 -8.45 -7.70 -31.79
CA GLN A 16 -8.02 -8.81 -32.67
C GLN A 16 -8.02 -8.45 -34.16
N CYS A 17 -6.82 -8.41 -34.73
CA CYS A 17 -6.58 -8.90 -36.09
C CYS A 17 -5.31 -9.75 -36.07
N SER A 18 -5.52 -11.06 -36.14
CA SER A 18 -4.56 -12.05 -36.61
C SER A 18 -4.38 -11.89 -38.13
N ARG A 19 -3.14 -12.07 -38.62
CA ARG A 19 -2.86 -12.62 -39.96
C ARG A 19 -1.41 -13.11 -40.03
N LEU A 20 -1.28 -14.27 -40.69
CA LEU A 20 -0.13 -15.15 -40.78
C LEU A 20 0.90 -14.66 -41.83
N ALA A 21 2.10 -15.25 -41.71
CA ALA A 21 3.38 -15.19 -42.44
C ALA A 21 3.27 -15.40 -43.99
N PRO A 22 4.37 -15.52 -44.81
CA PRO A 22 5.80 -15.66 -44.48
C PRO A 22 6.82 -14.97 -45.43
N SER A 23 8.12 -15.09 -45.07
CA SER A 23 9.22 -15.58 -45.92
C SER A 23 10.52 -14.76 -45.96
N THR A 24 11.60 -15.53 -45.86
CA THR A 24 12.90 -15.40 -46.56
C THR A 24 14.07 -14.67 -45.88
N THR A 25 15.17 -15.42 -45.91
CA THR A 25 16.54 -15.31 -45.42
C THR A 25 17.31 -14.05 -45.85
N LYS A 26 18.29 -13.63 -45.01
CA LYS A 26 19.72 -13.57 -45.36
C LYS A 26 20.61 -13.07 -44.21
N THR A 27 21.75 -13.73 -44.11
CA THR A 27 22.95 -13.53 -43.30
C THR A 27 23.75 -12.28 -43.73
N THR A 28 24.52 -11.68 -42.82
CA THR A 28 25.96 -11.28 -42.92
C THR A 28 26.36 -9.91 -42.29
N THR A 29 27.30 -9.98 -41.34
CA THR A 29 28.56 -9.20 -41.17
C THR A 29 28.61 -7.66 -41.05
N SER A 30 29.13 -7.22 -39.89
CA SER A 30 30.19 -6.21 -39.60
C SER A 30 30.49 -5.02 -40.53
N SER A 31 30.51 -3.82 -39.95
CA SER A 31 31.47 -2.68 -40.12
C SER A 31 30.89 -1.47 -39.33
N SER A 32 31.51 -0.85 -38.32
CA SER A 32 32.73 -0.04 -38.20
C SER A 32 32.71 1.32 -38.94
N CYS A 33 33.00 2.38 -38.17
CA CYS A 33 33.32 3.81 -38.48
C CYS A 33 32.19 4.68 -39.10
N SER A 34 32.01 5.98 -38.81
CA SER A 34 32.85 7.01 -38.19
C SER A 34 32.02 8.30 -37.94
N SER A 35 32.40 9.02 -36.88
CA SER A 35 32.34 10.48 -36.66
C SER A 35 31.39 11.38 -37.47
N SER A 36 30.53 12.12 -36.76
CA SER A 36 30.43 13.58 -36.91
C SER A 36 29.69 14.20 -35.73
N SER A 37 30.38 15.02 -34.97
CA SER A 37 29.79 15.97 -34.03
C SER A 37 29.22 17.17 -34.80
N PRO A 38 28.11 17.74 -34.34
CA PRO A 38 28.05 19.19 -34.29
C PRO A 38 27.68 19.68 -32.90
N SER A 39 28.55 20.56 -32.40
CA SER A 39 28.32 21.46 -31.28
C SER A 39 27.05 22.30 -31.49
N SER A 40 26.22 22.42 -30.46
CA SER A 40 25.31 23.56 -30.31
C SER A 40 25.00 23.83 -28.84
N ALA A 41 25.65 24.89 -28.35
CA ALA A 41 25.20 25.85 -27.34
C ALA A 41 24.31 25.33 -26.21
N ALA A 42 24.95 24.99 -25.09
CA ALA A 42 24.29 24.94 -23.79
C ALA A 42 23.75 26.33 -23.43
N ARG A 43 22.44 26.52 -23.57
CA ARG A 43 21.72 27.71 -23.12
C ARG A 43 21.64 27.65 -21.58
N GLN A 44 22.59 28.29 -20.91
CA GLN A 44 22.52 28.52 -19.46
C GLN A 44 21.37 29.49 -19.17
N MET A 45 20.23 28.97 -18.72
CA MET A 45 19.19 29.80 -18.10
C MET A 45 19.57 30.03 -16.64
N SER A 46 20.19 31.17 -16.37
CA SER A 46 20.27 31.73 -15.03
C SER A 46 18.86 32.14 -14.60
N THR A 47 18.20 31.30 -13.80
CA THR A 47 17.02 31.73 -13.04
C THR A 47 17.52 32.39 -11.76
N GLU A 48 17.73 33.70 -11.82
CA GLU A 48 17.83 34.52 -10.61
C GLU A 48 16.52 34.37 -9.84
N SER A 49 16.59 33.74 -8.67
CA SER A 49 15.46 33.63 -7.76
C SER A 49 15.28 34.98 -7.07
N PRO A 50 14.12 35.65 -7.16
CA PRO A 50 13.91 36.88 -6.41
C PRO A 50 13.95 36.53 -4.93
N ALA A 51 14.74 37.31 -4.17
CA ALA A 51 14.89 37.19 -2.72
C ALA A 51 13.51 37.15 -2.06
N ARG A 52 13.10 35.95 -1.65
CA ARG A 52 11.88 35.71 -0.89
C ARG A 52 12.18 36.14 0.54
N THR A 53 11.35 37.02 1.08
CA THR A 53 11.28 37.42 2.49
C THR A 53 11.61 36.24 3.41
N THR A 54 12.80 36.28 4.01
CA THR A 54 13.49 35.15 4.65
C THR A 54 12.94 34.77 6.02
N GLU A 55 11.96 35.50 6.55
CA GLU A 55 11.50 35.31 7.93
C GLU A 55 10.52 34.13 8.10
N ASN A 56 9.78 33.75 7.06
CA ASN A 56 8.80 32.64 7.14
C ASN A 56 9.35 31.26 6.72
N VAL A 57 10.50 31.21 6.05
CA VAL A 57 11.07 29.94 5.58
C VAL A 57 11.74 29.17 6.72
N ALA A 58 12.47 29.87 7.59
CA ALA A 58 13.23 29.26 8.68
C ALA A 58 12.38 28.53 9.74
N GLN A 59 11.15 29.01 10.03
CA GLN A 59 10.25 28.33 10.97
C GLN A 59 9.53 27.12 10.37
N THR A 60 9.48 27.01 9.04
CA THR A 60 8.80 25.92 8.34
C THR A 60 9.69 24.66 8.29
N GLU A 61 11.02 24.81 8.35
CA GLU A 61 11.94 23.66 8.23
C GLU A 61 12.04 22.79 9.50
N HIS A 62 11.65 23.31 10.67
CA HIS A 62 11.78 22.57 11.94
C HIS A 62 10.51 21.87 12.44
N ARG A 63 9.34 22.12 11.83
CA ARG A 63 8.09 21.47 12.26
C ARG A 63 7.89 20.14 11.54
N PRO A 64 7.53 19.07 12.25
CA PRO A 64 7.35 17.78 11.59
C PRO A 64 6.20 17.82 10.60
N ARG A 65 6.37 17.21 9.42
CA ARG A 65 5.43 17.33 8.29
C ARG A 65 4.07 16.75 8.59
N TRP A 66 3.99 15.80 9.51
CA TRP A 66 2.74 15.20 9.94
C TRP A 66 1.88 16.12 10.82
N SER A 67 2.45 17.18 11.43
CA SER A 67 1.76 18.02 12.41
C SER A 67 0.92 19.13 11.79
N TYR A 68 1.35 19.68 10.64
CA TYR A 68 0.70 20.83 10.00
C TYR A 68 0.31 20.54 8.55
N THR A 69 -0.59 21.37 8.03
CA THR A 69 -0.96 21.37 6.62
C THR A 69 -0.33 22.59 5.95
N PRO A 70 0.41 22.44 4.83
CA PRO A 70 1.05 23.57 4.16
C PRO A 70 0.07 24.70 3.84
N GLU A 71 0.39 25.94 4.23
CA GLU A 71 -0.51 27.10 4.11
C GLU A 71 -0.97 27.35 2.67
N LYS A 72 -0.08 27.14 1.69
CA LYS A 72 -0.39 27.30 0.25
C LYS A 72 -1.44 26.32 -0.28
N LEU A 73 -1.68 25.21 0.43
CA LEU A 73 -2.69 24.22 0.06
C LEU A 73 -4.03 24.47 0.75
N LYS A 74 -4.10 25.43 1.69
CA LYS A 74 -5.35 25.82 2.34
C LYS A 74 -6.17 26.69 1.37
N GLY A 75 -7.48 26.43 1.38
CA GLY A 75 -8.44 27.20 0.57
C GLY A 75 -8.91 28.46 1.29
N PRO A 76 -10.08 29.02 0.92
CA PRO A 76 -10.58 30.30 1.42
C PRO A 76 -11.08 30.27 2.90
N GLY A 77 -10.77 29.22 3.66
CA GLY A 77 -11.15 29.08 5.07
C GLY A 77 -12.58 28.56 5.32
N PHE A 78 -13.44 28.51 4.29
CA PHE A 78 -14.78 27.93 4.37
C PHE A 78 -14.97 26.76 3.39
N SER A 79 -15.90 25.85 3.71
CA SER A 79 -16.26 24.74 2.81
C SER A 79 -17.16 25.24 1.68
N ILE A 80 -16.76 24.99 0.43
CA ILE A 80 -17.57 25.28 -0.76
C ILE A 80 -18.69 24.24 -0.93
N ASN A 81 -18.46 23.00 -0.50
CA ASN A 81 -19.41 21.91 -0.68
C ASN A 81 -20.50 21.94 0.39
N ILE A 82 -21.75 21.82 -0.04
CA ILE A 82 -22.92 21.68 0.83
C ILE A 82 -22.97 20.23 1.33
N VAL A 83 -22.92 20.05 2.65
CA VAL A 83 -23.01 18.75 3.30
C VAL A 83 -24.46 18.48 3.68
N LYS A 84 -24.97 17.29 3.33
CA LYS A 84 -26.35 16.88 3.67
C LYS A 84 -26.60 16.90 5.18
N ASP A 85 -25.71 16.24 5.93
CA ASP A 85 -25.80 16.12 7.37
C ASP A 85 -24.59 16.80 8.03
N PRO A 86 -24.75 17.94 8.72
CA PRO A 86 -23.63 18.67 9.32
C PRO A 86 -22.92 17.86 10.41
N LYS A 87 -23.63 16.95 11.09
CA LYS A 87 -23.05 16.06 12.11
C LYS A 87 -21.92 15.18 11.57
N ARG A 88 -21.98 14.79 10.29
CA ARG A 88 -20.93 13.95 9.65
C ARG A 88 -19.63 14.71 9.38
N THR A 89 -19.63 16.03 9.47
CA THR A 89 -18.42 16.84 9.27
C THR A 89 -17.45 16.73 10.44
N ILE A 90 -17.97 16.52 11.65
CA ILE A 90 -17.18 16.42 12.87
C ILE A 90 -16.57 15.02 12.96
N TRP A 91 -15.25 14.94 13.04
CA TRP A 91 -14.50 13.71 13.28
C TRP A 91 -13.20 14.06 13.98
N HIS A 92 -12.99 13.51 15.18
CA HIS A 92 -11.79 13.76 15.94
C HIS A 92 -10.68 12.79 15.49
N VAL A 93 -9.46 13.32 15.35
CA VAL A 93 -8.30 12.55 14.88
C VAL A 93 -7.21 12.68 15.93
N ASN A 94 -6.44 11.61 16.14
CA ASN A 94 -5.32 11.64 17.07
C ASN A 94 -4.19 12.57 16.61
N GLU A 95 -3.70 13.38 17.53
CA GLU A 95 -2.53 14.26 17.36
C GLU A 95 -1.42 13.94 18.37
N ASP A 96 -1.69 13.07 19.35
CA ASP A 96 -0.75 12.72 20.42
C ASP A 96 0.26 11.64 19.96
N PRO A 97 1.57 11.93 19.93
CA PRO A 97 2.60 10.97 19.57
C PRO A 97 2.74 9.82 20.59
N ALA A 98 2.47 10.05 21.87
CA ALA A 98 2.62 9.02 22.89
C ALA A 98 1.64 7.85 22.68
N LYS A 99 0.42 8.14 22.20
CA LYS A 99 -0.55 7.10 21.82
C LYS A 99 -0.09 6.28 20.62
N VAL A 100 0.59 6.91 19.66
CA VAL A 100 1.17 6.23 18.51
C VAL A 100 2.25 5.24 18.98
N ASP A 101 3.16 5.69 19.84
CA ASP A 101 4.25 4.86 20.35
C ASP A 101 3.74 3.68 21.19
N ALA A 102 2.73 3.91 22.03
CA ALA A 102 2.06 2.85 22.78
C ALA A 102 1.45 1.78 21.85
N MET A 103 0.84 2.20 20.75
CA MET A 103 0.29 1.28 19.73
C MET A 103 1.40 0.48 19.04
N TYR A 104 2.50 1.12 18.62
CA TYR A 104 3.65 0.42 18.01
C TYR A 104 4.26 -0.62 18.95
N ASN A 105 4.35 -0.30 20.25
CA ASN A 105 4.83 -1.23 21.26
C ASN A 105 3.89 -2.43 21.47
N ARG A 106 2.57 -2.24 21.39
CA ARG A 106 1.58 -3.35 21.42
C ARG A 106 1.66 -4.24 20.18
N LEU A 107 1.93 -3.65 19.02
CA LEU A 107 2.03 -4.37 17.74
C LEU A 107 3.34 -5.17 17.64
N LEU A 108 4.47 -4.49 17.79
CA LEU A 108 5.80 -5.01 17.49
C LEU A 108 6.47 -5.62 18.73
N GLY A 109 6.01 -5.25 19.93
CA GLY A 109 6.60 -5.66 21.21
C GLY A 109 7.51 -4.59 21.79
N GLN A 110 8.40 -5.00 22.70
CA GLN A 110 9.33 -4.09 23.37
C GLN A 110 10.23 -3.35 22.36
N ASN A 111 10.38 -2.03 22.56
CA ASN A 111 11.11 -1.12 21.66
C ASN A 111 10.53 -1.06 20.22
N GLY A 112 9.25 -1.38 20.04
CA GLY A 112 8.56 -1.25 18.76
C GLY A 112 8.47 0.18 18.25
N ASP A 113 8.31 1.12 19.18
CA ASP A 113 8.36 2.57 18.95
C ASP A 113 9.67 3.06 18.33
N LYS A 114 10.80 2.38 18.60
CA LYS A 114 12.12 2.75 18.06
C LYS A 114 12.40 2.18 16.68
N MET A 115 11.55 1.29 16.17
CA MET A 115 11.76 0.67 14.85
C MET A 115 11.56 1.65 13.70
N LEU A 116 10.71 2.66 13.83
CA LEU A 116 10.48 3.62 12.76
C LEU A 116 10.72 5.03 13.31
N PRO A 117 11.31 5.95 12.51
CA PRO A 117 11.35 7.35 12.88
C PRO A 117 9.93 7.92 12.89
N ASP A 118 9.70 8.95 13.69
CA ASP A 118 8.36 9.51 13.94
C ASP A 118 7.62 9.88 12.65
N GLU A 119 8.29 10.53 11.71
CA GLU A 119 7.70 10.87 10.41
C GLU A 119 7.14 9.65 9.66
N ILE A 120 7.86 8.53 9.69
CA ILE A 120 7.43 7.29 9.03
C ILE A 120 6.31 6.61 9.84
N LYS A 121 6.34 6.68 11.19
CA LYS A 121 5.24 6.18 12.03
C LYS A 121 3.92 6.83 11.62
N TRP A 122 3.93 8.16 11.54
CA TRP A 122 2.78 8.97 11.16
C TRP A 122 2.37 8.73 9.71
N LEU A 123 3.33 8.61 8.79
CA LEU A 123 3.06 8.29 7.39
C LEU A 123 2.33 6.95 7.24
N ALA A 124 2.75 5.91 7.97
CA ALA A 124 2.18 4.57 7.87
C ALA A 124 0.73 4.49 8.43
N ILE A 125 0.41 5.27 9.45
CA ILE A 125 -0.93 5.29 10.09
C ILE A 125 -1.91 6.29 9.44
N THR A 126 -1.48 7.05 8.43
CA THR A 126 -2.33 8.08 7.81
C THR A 126 -2.93 7.57 6.52
N HIS A 127 -4.27 7.52 6.49
CA HIS A 127 -5.02 7.10 5.33
C HIS A 127 -5.22 8.26 4.35
N LYS A 128 -5.37 7.95 3.05
CA LYS A 128 -5.56 8.94 1.98
C LYS A 128 -6.77 9.86 2.16
N SER A 129 -7.79 9.42 2.90
CA SER A 129 -8.98 10.24 3.17
C SER A 129 -8.75 11.37 4.17
N PHE A 130 -7.64 11.35 4.91
CA PHE A 130 -7.29 12.41 5.86
C PHE A 130 -6.76 13.65 5.14
N ASP A 131 -7.26 14.84 5.52
CA ASP A 131 -6.86 16.15 4.99
C ASP A 131 -6.72 16.18 3.45
N TYR A 132 -7.65 15.51 2.75
CA TYR A 132 -7.64 15.36 1.29
C TYR A 132 -6.33 14.80 0.70
N GLY A 133 -5.53 14.08 1.50
CA GLY A 133 -4.22 13.56 1.09
C GLY A 133 -3.15 14.65 0.92
N ARG A 134 -3.34 15.84 1.50
CA ARG A 134 -2.32 16.93 1.50
C ARG A 134 -1.09 16.55 2.32
N ARG A 135 -1.30 15.78 3.39
CA ARG A 135 -0.22 15.16 4.17
C ARG A 135 0.15 13.81 3.57
N GLY A 136 1.34 13.31 3.89
CA GLY A 136 1.78 11.99 3.46
C GLY A 136 0.80 10.90 3.92
N PHE A 137 0.47 9.97 3.03
CA PHE A 137 -0.45 8.87 3.29
C PHE A 137 0.14 7.52 2.87
N ASN A 138 -0.45 6.45 3.40
CA ASN A 138 0.17 5.13 3.51
C ASN A 138 -0.02 4.20 2.29
N THR A 139 -0.66 4.63 1.21
CA THR A 139 -1.06 3.75 0.09
C THR A 139 0.10 2.99 -0.56
N ARG A 140 1.24 3.64 -0.81
CA ARG A 140 2.41 2.99 -1.44
C ARG A 140 3.10 2.00 -0.51
N LEU A 141 3.20 2.33 0.77
CA LEU A 141 3.75 1.45 1.80
C LEU A 141 2.86 0.21 1.96
N ALA A 142 1.55 0.41 1.98
CA ALA A 142 0.58 -0.68 2.06
C ALA A 142 0.65 -1.63 0.87
N TYR A 143 0.85 -1.10 -0.34
CA TYR A 143 1.06 -1.92 -1.53
C TYR A 143 2.28 -2.84 -1.37
N PHE A 144 3.40 -2.31 -0.90
CA PHE A 144 4.62 -3.11 -0.70
C PHE A 144 4.45 -4.13 0.44
N GLY A 145 3.87 -3.72 1.56
CA GLY A 145 3.58 -4.61 2.68
C GLY A 145 2.63 -5.75 2.34
N ARG A 146 1.67 -5.52 1.42
CA ARG A 146 0.82 -6.58 0.89
C ARG A 146 1.63 -7.68 0.22
N THR A 147 2.58 -7.31 -0.63
CA THR A 147 3.45 -8.27 -1.33
C THR A 147 4.30 -9.08 -0.33
N ILE A 148 4.84 -8.41 0.69
CA ILE A 148 5.63 -9.08 1.75
C ILE A 148 4.77 -10.08 2.51
N LEU A 149 3.58 -9.67 2.94
CA LEU A 149 2.68 -10.55 3.70
C LEU A 149 2.22 -11.74 2.87
N SER A 150 1.85 -11.53 1.60
CA SER A 150 1.49 -12.61 0.68
C SER A 150 2.65 -13.57 0.41
N PHE A 151 3.88 -13.07 0.32
CA PHE A 151 5.06 -13.93 0.14
C PHE A 151 5.34 -14.76 1.40
N GLU A 152 5.37 -14.14 2.57
CA GLU A 152 5.68 -14.83 3.84
C GLU A 152 4.61 -15.84 4.25
N THR A 153 3.34 -15.55 3.96
CA THR A 153 2.24 -16.52 4.15
C THR A 153 2.39 -17.72 3.23
N THR A 154 2.71 -17.50 1.95
CA THR A 154 2.99 -18.58 0.99
C THR A 154 4.16 -19.42 1.48
N ARG A 155 5.27 -18.79 1.88
CA ARG A 155 6.44 -19.47 2.43
C ARG A 155 6.10 -20.28 3.68
N ASN A 156 5.27 -19.74 4.58
CA ASN A 156 4.84 -20.42 5.78
C ASN A 156 4.05 -21.71 5.47
N ILE A 157 3.21 -21.69 4.42
CA ILE A 157 2.50 -22.89 3.94
C ILE A 157 3.48 -23.92 3.38
N LEU A 158 4.43 -23.49 2.52
CA LEU A 158 5.40 -24.39 1.89
C LEU A 158 6.27 -25.13 2.92
N VAL A 159 6.74 -24.42 3.95
CA VAL A 159 7.65 -24.94 4.99
C VAL A 159 6.91 -25.68 6.10
N SER A 160 5.58 -25.54 6.20
CA SER A 160 4.77 -26.22 7.22
C SER A 160 4.95 -27.75 7.15
N PRO A 161 5.10 -28.46 8.29
CA PRO A 161 5.30 -29.91 8.30
C PRO A 161 4.02 -30.70 7.94
N ALA A 162 2.90 -30.03 7.66
CA ALA A 162 1.65 -30.70 7.31
C ALA A 162 1.77 -31.46 5.97
N PRO A 163 1.26 -32.70 5.89
CA PRO A 163 1.24 -33.46 4.63
C PRO A 163 0.32 -32.77 3.61
N ALA A 164 0.70 -32.85 2.33
CA ALA A 164 -0.16 -32.39 1.24
C ALA A 164 -1.26 -33.44 1.01
N GLU A 165 -2.53 -33.03 1.12
CA GLU A 165 -3.67 -33.86 0.74
C GLU A 165 -3.91 -33.69 -0.76
N ILE A 166 -3.46 -34.67 -1.54
CA ILE A 166 -3.65 -34.68 -2.99
C ILE A 166 -5.01 -35.33 -3.26
N PRO A 167 -5.98 -34.61 -3.86
CA PRO A 167 -7.24 -35.23 -4.23
C PRO A 167 -7.00 -36.33 -5.27
N PRO A 168 -7.79 -37.43 -5.23
CA PRO A 168 -7.67 -38.51 -6.21
C PRO A 168 -7.92 -37.94 -7.62
N MET A 169 -6.99 -38.20 -8.53
CA MET A 169 -7.09 -37.77 -9.92
C MET A 169 -8.01 -38.73 -10.69
N GLU A 170 -8.90 -38.21 -11.53
CA GLU A 170 -9.80 -39.04 -12.37
C GLU A 170 -9.07 -39.80 -13.48
N ASP A 171 -7.89 -39.32 -13.87
CA ASP A 171 -7.04 -39.97 -14.87
C ASP A 171 -6.07 -40.98 -14.23
N LEU A 172 -5.79 -42.09 -14.93
CA LEU A 172 -4.81 -43.14 -14.57
C LEU A 172 -3.34 -42.66 -14.60
N ARG A 173 -3.08 -41.36 -14.45
CA ARG A 173 -1.72 -40.77 -14.51
C ARG A 173 -1.15 -40.65 -13.10
N GLU A 174 0.04 -41.20 -12.89
CA GLU A 174 0.77 -41.03 -11.64
C GLU A 174 1.50 -39.67 -11.64
N PRO A 175 1.30 -38.82 -10.61
CA PRO A 175 1.99 -37.54 -10.52
C PRO A 175 3.48 -37.75 -10.21
N PHE A 176 4.32 -36.90 -10.79
CA PHE A 176 5.76 -36.94 -10.53
C PHE A 176 6.07 -36.60 -9.06
N GLN A 177 6.58 -37.58 -8.31
CA GLN A 177 6.89 -37.41 -6.89
C GLN A 177 8.30 -36.86 -6.71
N HIS A 178 8.40 -35.62 -6.22
CA HIS A 178 9.68 -35.00 -5.90
C HIS A 178 9.61 -34.20 -4.59
N PRO A 179 10.63 -34.27 -3.70
CA PRO A 179 10.60 -33.58 -2.40
C PRO A 179 10.43 -32.06 -2.48
N ALA A 180 10.89 -31.42 -3.57
CA ALA A 180 10.68 -29.98 -3.76
C ALA A 180 9.24 -29.64 -4.19
N LEU A 181 8.55 -30.55 -4.90
CA LEU A 181 7.19 -30.35 -5.38
C LEU A 181 6.15 -30.64 -4.30
N SER A 182 6.44 -31.59 -3.40
CA SER A 182 5.55 -31.91 -2.27
C SER A 182 5.26 -30.70 -1.37
N ASN A 183 6.21 -29.76 -1.25
CA ASN A 183 5.98 -28.50 -0.55
C ASN A 183 5.02 -27.57 -1.30
N VAL A 184 5.12 -27.52 -2.64
CA VAL A 184 4.27 -26.70 -3.50
C VAL A 184 2.85 -27.23 -3.53
N ASP A 185 2.67 -28.55 -3.53
CA ASP A 185 1.36 -29.22 -3.52
C ASP A 185 0.49 -28.81 -2.32
N LYS A 186 1.10 -28.39 -1.20
CA LYS A 186 0.40 -27.86 -0.02
C LYS A 186 -0.44 -26.62 -0.33
N LEU A 187 -0.09 -25.86 -1.38
CA LEU A 187 -0.85 -24.67 -1.81
C LEU A 187 -2.21 -25.02 -2.41
N MET A 188 -2.40 -26.28 -2.84
CA MET A 188 -3.69 -26.75 -3.35
C MET A 188 -4.74 -26.77 -2.22
N THR A 189 -4.38 -27.32 -1.07
CA THR A 189 -5.26 -27.42 0.10
C THR A 189 -5.35 -26.11 0.88
N ARG A 190 -4.23 -25.38 1.03
CA ARG A 190 -4.15 -24.17 1.84
C ARG A 190 -3.66 -22.98 1.01
N GLN A 191 -4.53 -21.99 0.85
CA GLN A 191 -4.17 -20.75 0.15
C GLN A 191 -3.81 -19.61 1.12
N PRO A 192 -2.85 -18.74 0.76
CA PRO A 192 -2.49 -17.57 1.57
C PRO A 192 -3.67 -16.66 1.93
N MET A 193 -4.62 -16.50 1.00
CA MET A 193 -5.82 -15.68 1.16
C MET A 193 -6.76 -16.20 2.26
N ASN A 194 -6.77 -17.51 2.51
CA ASN A 194 -7.59 -18.14 3.53
C ASN A 194 -6.99 -17.97 4.94
N ILE A 195 -5.66 -17.84 5.01
CA ILE A 195 -4.95 -17.60 6.28
C ILE A 195 -5.08 -16.13 6.68
N VAL A 196 -4.78 -15.23 5.74
CA VAL A 196 -4.83 -13.77 5.97
C VAL A 196 -6.11 -13.22 5.34
N THR A 197 -7.21 -13.38 6.07
CA THR A 197 -8.48 -12.75 5.70
C THR A 197 -8.52 -11.30 6.16
N LYS A 198 -9.36 -10.49 5.51
CA LYS A 198 -9.48 -9.04 5.81
C LYS A 198 -10.02 -8.81 7.21
N GLU A 199 -10.90 -9.69 7.66
CA GLU A 199 -11.59 -9.62 8.94
C GLU A 199 -10.62 -9.93 10.08
N LYS A 200 -9.80 -10.99 9.94
CA LYS A 200 -8.78 -11.33 10.94
C LYS A 200 -7.72 -10.23 11.08
N LEU A 201 -7.28 -9.67 9.95
CA LEU A 201 -6.29 -8.59 9.98
C LEU A 201 -6.86 -7.29 10.58
N ALA A 202 -8.12 -6.99 10.32
CA ALA A 202 -8.79 -5.84 10.93
C ALA A 202 -9.02 -6.05 12.42
N LYS A 203 -9.41 -7.25 12.85
CA LYS A 203 -9.51 -7.61 14.26
C LYS A 203 -8.19 -7.43 15.00
N LEU A 204 -7.09 -7.95 14.43
CA LEU A 204 -5.74 -7.73 14.97
C LEU A 204 -5.41 -6.23 15.11
N ALA A 205 -5.79 -5.42 14.12
CA ALA A 205 -5.58 -3.98 14.17
C ALA A 205 -6.37 -3.30 15.29
N ILE A 206 -7.63 -3.71 15.52
CA ILE A 206 -8.47 -3.23 16.62
C ILE A 206 -7.87 -3.62 17.96
N ASP A 207 -7.48 -4.88 18.13
CA ASP A 207 -6.92 -5.42 19.39
C ASP A 207 -5.65 -4.68 19.83
N VAL A 208 -4.86 -4.19 18.87
CA VAL A 208 -3.63 -3.43 19.12
C VAL A 208 -3.89 -1.94 19.38
N GLY A 209 -5.11 -1.46 19.14
CA GLY A 209 -5.51 -0.06 19.31
C GLY A 209 -5.26 0.82 18.07
N LEU A 210 -5.12 0.22 16.88
CA LEU A 210 -4.85 0.97 15.65
C LEU A 210 -6.04 1.85 15.23
N ALA A 211 -7.27 1.46 15.57
CA ALA A 211 -8.48 2.21 15.24
C ALA A 211 -8.53 3.61 15.87
N GLU A 212 -7.99 3.77 17.07
CA GLU A 212 -7.96 5.05 17.80
C GLU A 212 -6.85 5.99 17.28
N VAL A 213 -5.77 5.41 16.76
CA VAL A 213 -4.56 6.13 16.37
C VAL A 213 -4.56 6.50 14.88
N THR A 214 -5.23 5.71 14.04
CA THR A 214 -5.26 5.90 12.58
C THR A 214 -5.89 7.22 12.22
N ARG A 215 -5.22 7.99 11.35
CA ARG A 215 -5.73 9.27 10.86
C ARG A 215 -6.47 9.06 9.56
N TRP A 216 -7.79 9.19 9.61
CA TRP A 216 -8.67 9.01 8.45
C TRP A 216 -9.95 9.84 8.62
N LYS A 217 -10.73 9.97 7.54
CA LYS A 217 -12.06 10.56 7.55
C LYS A 217 -13.09 9.50 7.15
N PRO A 218 -13.99 9.06 8.05
CA PRO A 218 -15.09 8.15 7.70
C PRO A 218 -16.15 8.86 6.86
N LYS A 219 -16.85 8.08 6.03
CA LYS A 219 -18.00 8.57 5.23
C LYS A 219 -19.20 8.91 6.13
N MET A 220 -19.45 8.05 7.12
CA MET A 220 -20.54 8.13 8.09
C MET A 220 -19.96 7.81 9.48
N PRO A 221 -19.69 8.82 10.33
CA PRO A 221 -19.16 8.60 11.68
C PRO A 221 -20.03 7.67 12.55
N GLU A 222 -21.34 7.63 12.31
CA GLU A 222 -22.30 6.77 12.99
C GLU A 222 -22.19 5.28 12.60
N ASN A 223 -21.62 4.98 11.43
CA ASN A 223 -21.41 3.61 10.96
C ASN A 223 -20.01 3.48 10.34
N LEU A 224 -19.06 3.12 11.20
CA LEU A 224 -17.64 3.01 10.82
C LEU A 224 -17.38 1.82 9.89
N GLU A 225 -18.05 0.69 10.11
CA GLU A 225 -17.91 -0.49 9.24
C GLU A 225 -18.41 -0.20 7.82
N GLY A 226 -19.60 0.40 7.70
CA GLY A 226 -20.15 0.87 6.42
C GLY A 226 -19.33 1.99 5.76
N SER A 227 -18.46 2.64 6.53
CA SER A 227 -17.50 3.64 6.04
C SER A 227 -16.16 3.03 5.58
N GLY A 228 -15.98 1.71 5.71
CA GLY A 228 -14.78 1.01 5.26
C GLY A 228 -13.67 0.92 6.30
N LEU A 229 -13.98 0.97 7.61
CA LEU A 229 -12.99 0.85 8.69
C LEU A 229 -12.06 -0.35 8.50
N THR A 230 -12.62 -1.53 8.21
CA THR A 230 -11.86 -2.76 7.92
C THR A 230 -10.77 -2.55 6.84
N VAL A 231 -11.07 -1.82 5.76
CA VAL A 231 -10.11 -1.56 4.69
C VAL A 231 -9.01 -0.60 5.14
N VAL A 232 -9.38 0.44 5.90
CA VAL A 232 -8.46 1.44 6.41
C VAL A 232 -7.46 0.83 7.41
N LEU A 233 -7.94 -0.01 8.31
CA LEU A 233 -7.10 -0.73 9.29
C LEU A 233 -6.15 -1.69 8.60
N ASN A 234 -6.65 -2.51 7.67
CA ASN A 234 -5.82 -3.44 6.91
C ASN A 234 -4.73 -2.71 6.13
N THR A 235 -5.07 -1.60 5.48
CA THR A 235 -4.10 -0.78 4.75
C THR A 235 -3.02 -0.25 5.68
N SER A 236 -3.38 0.14 6.90
CA SER A 236 -2.44 0.69 7.90
C SER A 236 -1.50 -0.39 8.44
N VAL A 237 -1.99 -1.60 8.75
CA VAL A 237 -1.12 -2.72 9.15
C VAL A 237 -0.13 -3.07 8.05
N LEU A 238 -0.60 -3.16 6.80
CA LEU A 238 0.25 -3.44 5.65
C LEU A 238 1.28 -2.32 5.43
N ALA A 239 0.90 -1.06 5.64
CA ALA A 239 1.83 0.05 5.51
C ALA A 239 2.95 0.02 6.54
N ILE A 240 2.65 -0.37 7.78
CA ILE A 240 3.67 -0.54 8.83
C ILE A 240 4.69 -1.61 8.40
N LEU A 241 4.24 -2.75 7.88
CA LEU A 241 5.14 -3.78 7.35
C LEU A 241 6.01 -3.29 6.20
N GLY A 242 5.40 -2.56 5.26
CA GLY A 242 6.12 -1.96 4.13
C GLY A 242 7.18 -0.96 4.59
N ALA A 243 6.86 -0.14 5.59
CA ALA A 243 7.79 0.82 6.17
C ALA A 243 8.97 0.13 6.87
N ILE A 244 8.71 -0.91 7.68
CA ILE A 244 9.77 -1.67 8.38
C ILE A 244 10.72 -2.31 7.37
N SER A 245 10.19 -2.89 6.29
CA SER A 245 11.01 -3.53 5.25
C SER A 245 11.91 -2.53 4.53
N LEU A 246 11.42 -1.32 4.24
CA LEU A 246 12.24 -0.28 3.60
C LEU A 246 13.29 0.32 4.54
N GLN A 247 13.01 0.39 5.85
CA GLN A 247 13.93 0.99 6.82
C GLN A 247 15.00 0.00 7.31
N HIS A 248 14.62 -1.25 7.56
CA HIS A 248 15.47 -2.28 8.20
C HIS A 248 15.79 -3.48 7.31
N GLY A 249 15.27 -3.50 6.09
CA GLY A 249 15.45 -4.60 5.15
C GLY A 249 14.46 -5.76 5.35
N ALA A 250 14.55 -6.70 4.41
CA ALA A 250 13.59 -7.80 4.32
C ALA A 250 13.69 -8.77 5.50
N GLU A 251 14.89 -9.09 6.00
CA GLU A 251 15.07 -10.09 7.06
C GLU A 251 14.30 -9.70 8.34
N VAL A 252 14.42 -8.44 8.77
CA VAL A 252 13.72 -7.93 9.95
C VAL A 252 12.22 -7.93 9.72
N ALA A 253 11.76 -7.49 8.55
CA ALA A 253 10.34 -7.49 8.21
C ALA A 253 9.74 -8.90 8.20
N GLN A 254 10.45 -9.90 7.65
CA GLN A 254 10.00 -11.30 7.65
C GLN A 254 9.84 -11.84 9.07
N ARG A 255 10.80 -11.54 9.96
CA ARG A 255 10.72 -11.92 11.38
C ARG A 255 9.49 -11.32 12.04
N VAL A 256 9.25 -10.02 11.85
CA VAL A 256 8.07 -9.32 12.37
C VAL A 256 6.78 -9.96 11.87
N VAL A 257 6.67 -10.26 10.57
CA VAL A 257 5.47 -10.90 9.99
C VAL A 257 5.21 -12.25 10.66
N ARG A 258 6.23 -13.11 10.80
CA ARG A 258 6.07 -14.45 11.39
C ARG A 258 5.69 -14.38 12.86
N ASP A 259 6.41 -13.57 13.64
CA ASP A 259 6.26 -13.55 15.10
C ASP A 259 5.06 -12.74 15.59
N LYS A 260 4.73 -11.63 14.92
CA LYS A 260 3.75 -10.66 15.40
C LYS A 260 2.41 -10.72 14.66
N ILE A 261 2.41 -11.16 13.40
CA ILE A 261 1.20 -11.23 12.58
C ILE A 261 0.73 -12.68 12.45
N LEU A 262 1.49 -13.54 11.77
CA LEU A 262 1.04 -14.90 11.48
C LEU A 262 0.75 -15.72 12.74
N ARG A 263 1.58 -15.58 13.78
CA ARG A 263 1.34 -16.24 15.08
C ARG A 263 0.01 -15.83 15.71
N ARG A 264 -0.42 -14.58 15.54
CA ARG A 264 -1.69 -14.06 16.09
C ARG A 264 -2.90 -14.38 15.21
N LEU A 265 -2.71 -14.58 13.90
CA LEU A 265 -3.77 -14.96 12.96
C LEU A 265 -4.07 -16.47 12.92
N ALA A 266 -3.13 -17.27 13.44
CA ALA A 266 -3.26 -18.72 13.58
C ALA A 266 -4.03 -19.13 14.86
N GLN A 267 -4.18 -18.22 15.82
CA GLN A 267 -5.06 -18.35 16.98
C GLN A 267 -6.50 -18.02 16.58
#